data_AF-A0A142I5M0-F1
#
_entry.id   AF-A0A142I5M0-F1
#
_cell.length_a   1.000
_cell.length_b   1.000
_cell.length_c   1.000
_cell.angle_alpha   90.00
_cell.angle_beta   90.00
_cell.angle_gamma   90.00
#
_symmetry.space_group_name_H-M   'P 1'
#
loop_
_entity.id
_entity.type
_entity.pdbx_description
1 polymer ?
#
loop_
_entity_poly.entity_id
_entity_poly.type
_entity_poly.pdbx_seq_one_letter_code
_entity_poly.pdbx_strand_id
1 'polypeptide(L)' 'EIWHPNIDKNGDVCISILHEPGDDKYGYEKASERWLPVHPVETILISVISIL' A
#
# COMPACT_ATOMS: atom_id res chain seq x y z
N GLU A 1 -17.77 -7.69 -7.05
CA GLU A 1 -16.57 -7.33 -7.82
C GLU A 1 -16.31 -5.85 -7.59
N ILE A 2 -15.11 -5.46 -7.16
CA ILE A 2 -14.72 -4.06 -6.97
C ILE A 2 -13.90 -3.65 -8.20
N TRP A 3 -14.24 -2.53 -8.82
CA TRP A 3 -13.44 -1.92 -9.88
C TRP A 3 -12.71 -0.71 -9.32
N HIS A 4 -11.41 -0.85 -9.11
CA HIS A 4 -10.59 0.19 -8.50
C HIS A 4 -9.16 0.16 -9.07
N PRO A 5 -8.53 1.31 -9.38
CA PRO A 5 -7.18 1.34 -9.97
C PRO A 5 -6.10 0.63 -9.16
N ASN A 6 -6.25 0.59 -7.84
CA ASN A 6 -5.33 -0.06 -6.90
C ASN A 6 -5.75 -1.47 -6.47
N ILE A 7 -6.73 -2.09 -7.14
CA ILE A 7 -7.21 -3.44 -6.82
C ILE A 7 -7.18 -4.28 -8.10
N ASP A 8 -6.38 -5.34 -8.10
CA ASP A 8 -6.29 -6.28 -9.23
C ASP A 8 -7.60 -7.09 -9.35
N LYS A 9 -7.80 -7.75 -10.48
CA LYS A 9 -8.93 -8.64 -10.78
C LYS A 9 -9.05 -9.80 -9.79
N ASN A 10 -7.94 -10.18 -9.14
CA ASN A 10 -7.92 -11.22 -8.11
C ASN A 10 -8.30 -10.68 -6.72
N GLY A 11 -8.45 -9.37 -6.56
CA GLY A 11 -8.73 -8.70 -5.29
C GLY A 11 -7.48 -8.23 -4.53
N ASP A 12 -6.29 -8.45 -5.08
CA ASP A 12 -5.03 -8.01 -4.48
C ASP A 12 -4.95 -6.48 -4.49
N VAL A 13 -4.61 -5.88 -3.34
CA VAL A 13 -4.53 -4.42 -3.16
C VAL A 13 -3.09 -3.97 -3.35
N CYS A 14 -2.87 -2.99 -4.23
CA CYS A 14 -1.56 -2.43 -4.56
C CYS A 14 -1.47 -0.96 -4.12
N ILE A 15 -0.92 -0.73 -2.93
CA ILE A 15 -0.68 0.59 -2.32
C ILE A 15 0.67 0.61 -1.60
N SER A 16 1.27 1.80 -1.49
CA SER A 16 2.65 1.99 -1.01
C SER A 16 2.94 1.34 0.34
N ILE A 17 2.03 1.45 1.32
CA ILE A 17 2.19 0.88 2.68
C ILE A 17 2.32 -0.66 2.70
N LEU A 18 1.91 -1.34 1.61
CA LEU A 18 2.02 -2.79 1.44
C LEU A 18 3.23 -3.20 0.60
N HIS A 19 3.98 -2.25 0.03
CA HIS A 19 5.22 -2.56 -0.69
C HIS A 19 6.34 -2.93 0.29
N GLU A 20 7.27 -3.76 -0.19
CA GLU A 20 8.42 -4.21 0.59
C GLU A 20 9.21 -3.04 1.20
N PRO A 21 9.78 -3.22 2.42
CA PRO A 21 10.53 -2.17 3.10
C PRO A 21 11.80 -1.77 2.32
N GLY A 22 12.24 -0.52 2.51
CA GLY A 22 13.47 0.01 1.93
C GLY A 22 13.22 0.99 0.79
N ASP A 23 14.31 1.40 0.13
CA ASP A 23 14.26 2.37 -0.95
C ASP A 23 13.62 1.77 -2.22
N ASP A 24 12.76 2.55 -2.87
CA ASP A 24 12.18 2.14 -4.13
C ASP A 24 13.23 2.10 -5.24
N LYS A 25 13.18 1.05 -6.07
CA LYS A 25 14.11 0.84 -7.18
C LYS A 25 14.10 1.99 -8.18
N TYR A 26 12.96 2.64 -8.36
CA TYR A 26 12.78 3.72 -9.33
C TYR A 26 12.76 5.11 -8.67
N GLY A 27 12.84 5.17 -7.34
CA GLY A 27 12.84 6.41 -6.57
C GLY A 27 11.50 7.17 -6.58
N TYR A 28 10.39 6.50 -6.92
CA TYR A 28 9.07 7.14 -6.91
C TYR A 28 8.47 7.24 -5.51
N GLU A 29 8.78 6.27 -4.64
CA GLU A 29 8.28 6.18 -3.28
C GLU A 29 9.42 6.41 -2.28
N LYS A 30 9.13 7.09 -1.18
CA LYS A 30 10.05 7.19 -0.05
C LYS A 30 9.98 5.91 0.77
N ALA A 31 11.09 5.51 1.38
CA ALA A 31 11.11 4.41 2.34
C ALA A 31 10.11 4.58 3.50
N SER A 32 9.78 5.84 3.87
CA SER A 32 8.79 6.16 4.90
C SER A 32 7.33 5.96 4.48
N GLU A 33 7.06 5.78 3.19
CA GLU A 33 5.72 5.57 2.62
C GLU A 33 5.42 4.08 2.39
N ARG A 34 6.42 3.22 2.64
CA ARG A 34 6.39 1.77 2.46
C ARG A 34 6.15 1.02 3.76
N TRP A 35 6.10 -0.31 3.70
CA TRP A 35 5.94 -1.13 4.90
C TRP A 35 7.05 -0.85 5.91
N LEU A 36 6.64 -0.63 7.17
CA LEU A 36 7.51 -0.54 8.33
C LEU A 36 6.92 -1.41 9.44
N PRO A 37 7.74 -2.11 10.25
CA PRO A 37 7.25 -2.96 11.35
C PRO A 37 6.40 -2.22 12.39
N VAL A 38 6.44 -0.88 12.38
CA VAL A 38 5.69 -0.02 13.30
C VAL A 38 4.23 0.14 12.90
N HIS A 39 3.85 -0.22 11.66
CA HIS A 39 2.48 -0.03 11.17
C HIS A 39 1.56 -1.12 11.71
N PRO A 40 0.59 -0.77 12.58
CA PRO A 40 -0.46 -1.71 12.96
C PRO A 40 -1.42 -1.93 11.79
N VAL A 41 -2.17 -3.03 11.85
CA VAL A 41 -3.24 -3.34 10.88
C VAL A 41 -4.23 -2.19 10.72
N GLU A 42 -4.52 -1.46 11.80
CA GLU A 42 -5.39 -0.28 11.77
C GLU A 42 -4.91 0.78 10.77
N THR A 43 -3.61 1.10 10.76
CA THR A 43 -3.05 2.08 9.82
C THR A 43 -3.18 1.61 8.38
N ILE A 44 -2.99 0.30 8.13
CA ILE A 44 -3.18 -0.30 6.79
C ILE A 44 -4.64 -0.13 6.35
N LEU A 45 -5.61 -0.44 7.22
CA LEU A 45 -7.03 -0.32 6.91
C LEU A 45 -7.45 1.13 6.64
N ILE A 46 -6.90 2.09 7.40
CA ILE A 46 -7.11 3.52 7.14
C ILE A 46 -6.59 3.91 5.76
N SER A 47 -5.40 3.43 5.36
CA SER A 47 -4.86 3.67 4.02
C SER A 47 -5.75 3.08 2.92
N VAL A 48 -6.30 1.87 3.11
CA VAL A 48 -7.25 1.28 2.16
C VAL A 48 -8.53 2.12 2.05
N ILE A 49 -9.11 2.55 3.17
CA ILE A 49 -10.31 3.41 3.15
C ILE A 49 -10.04 4.74 2.44
N SER A 50 -8.83 5.27 2.55
CA SER A 50 -8.46 6.59 1.97
C SER A 50 -8.33 6.60 0.46
N ILE A 51 -8.23 5.42 -0.19
CA ILE A 51 -8.13 5.31 -1.65
C ILE A 51 -9.45 4.94 -2.33
N LEU A 52 -10.46 4.48 -1.59
CA LEU A 52 -11.79 4.10 -2.10
C LEU A 52 -12.66 5.31 -2.40
#